data_AF-A0A940THG4-F1
#
_entry.id   AF-A0A940THG4-F1
#
_cell.length_a   1.000
_cell.length_b   1.000
_cell.length_c   1.000
_cell.angle_alpha   90.00
_cell.angle_beta   90.00
_cell.angle_gamma   90.00
#
_symmetry.space_group_name_H-M   'P 1'
#
loop_
_entity.id
_entity.type
_entity.pdbx_description
1 polymer ?
#
loop_
_entity_poly.entity_id
_entity_poly.type
_entity_poly.pdbx_seq_one_letter_code
_entity_poly.pdbx_strand_id
1 'polypeptide(L)'
;LALGAVVSYSVEREVPLVRVVFCDATAYDAGWIRPDDLAGTVEVKGRGGTVIQPAVDLLERDKDFPKDGPILIITDGMIERDLTVHHEHAFMLPRGYSLPFRARGKVFYFSRS
;
A
#
# COMPACT_ATOMS: atom_id res chain seq x y z
N LEU A 1 10.26 -6.94 6.27
CA LEU A 1 9.06 -6.24 6.81
C LEU A 1 8.61 -5.22 5.79
N ALA A 2 7.41 -5.35 5.22
CA ALA A 2 6.90 -4.36 4.26
C ALA A 2 6.85 -2.95 4.87
N LEU A 3 6.42 -2.86 6.12
CA LEU A 3 6.36 -1.62 6.90
C LEU A 3 7.72 -0.99 7.15
N GLY A 4 8.79 -1.79 7.29
CA GLY A 4 10.13 -1.26 7.45
C GLY A 4 10.57 -0.42 6.26
N ALA A 5 10.17 -0.78 5.04
CA ALA A 5 10.45 0.02 3.86
C ALA A 5 9.64 1.33 3.83
N VAL A 6 8.39 1.32 4.31
CA VAL A 6 7.59 2.55 4.46
C VAL A 6 8.26 3.50 5.43
N VAL A 7 8.64 2.99 6.61
CA VAL A 7 9.35 3.77 7.64
C VAL A 7 10.64 4.36 7.06
N SER A 8 11.49 3.54 6.44
CA SER A 8 12.76 4.01 5.85
C SER A 8 12.54 5.05 4.75
N TYR A 9 11.58 4.84 3.85
CA TYR A 9 11.26 5.80 2.80
C TYR A 9 10.73 7.12 3.38
N SER A 10 9.83 7.06 4.34
CA SER A 10 9.27 8.23 5.00
C SER A 10 10.34 9.03 5.74
N VAL A 11 11.29 8.36 6.40
CA VAL A 11 12.42 9.03 7.05
C VAL A 11 13.33 9.71 6.01
N GLU A 12 13.70 9.01 4.93
CA GLU A 12 14.58 9.56 3.88
C GLU A 12 13.96 10.77 3.16
N ARG A 13 12.63 10.80 3.06
CA ARG A 13 11.87 11.85 2.38
C ARG A 13 11.25 12.89 3.33
N GLU A 14 11.57 12.83 4.62
CA GLU A 14 11.03 13.71 5.67
C GLU A 14 9.48 13.77 5.66
N VAL A 15 8.84 12.63 5.36
CA VAL A 15 7.37 12.51 5.31
C VAL A 15 6.82 12.52 6.75
N PRO A 16 6.00 13.53 7.13
CA PRO A 16 5.56 13.67 8.51
C PRO A 16 4.46 12.68 8.90
N LEU A 17 3.61 12.31 7.95
CA LEU A 17 2.45 11.43 8.13
C LEU A 17 2.23 10.60 6.87
N VAL A 18 1.76 9.37 7.04
CA VAL A 18 1.24 8.53 5.96
C VAL A 18 -0.24 8.26 6.19
N ARG A 19 -1.04 8.25 5.13
CA ARG A 19 -2.44 7.80 5.23
C ARG A 19 -2.52 6.31 4.97
N VAL A 20 -3.09 5.55 5.91
CA VAL A 20 -3.13 4.09 5.83
C VAL A 20 -4.55 3.62 5.58
N VAL A 21 -4.74 2.88 4.48
CA VAL A 21 -6.03 2.25 4.15
C VAL A 21 -5.83 0.75 4.06
N PHE A 22 -6.63 -0.01 4.80
CA PHE A 22 -6.63 -1.47 4.78
C PHE A 22 -7.60 -2.00 3.75
N CYS A 23 -7.18 -3.03 3.00
CA CYS A 23 -8.01 -3.74 2.04
C CYS A 23 -8.29 -5.15 2.59
N ASP A 24 -9.46 -5.35 3.19
CA ASP A 24 -10.00 -6.68 3.52
C ASP A 24 -11.33 -6.85 2.76
N ALA A 25 -12.38 -7.39 3.38
CA ALA A 25 -13.73 -7.47 2.80
C ALA A 25 -14.30 -6.10 2.38
N THR A 26 -13.91 -5.04 3.09
CA THR A 26 -14.23 -3.64 2.77
C THR A 26 -12.98 -2.79 3.01
N ALA A 27 -12.76 -1.76 2.18
CA ALA A 27 -11.70 -0.79 2.43
C ALA A 27 -11.97 -0.02 3.74
N TYR A 28 -10.98 0.04 4.62
CA TYR A 28 -11.06 0.74 5.90
C TYR A 28 -9.91 1.74 6.02
N ASP A 29 -10.24 3.03 6.10
CA ASP A 29 -9.27 4.10 6.30
C ASP A 29 -8.93 4.21 7.79
N ALA A 30 -7.67 3.96 8.13
CA ALA A 30 -7.12 4.11 9.47
C ALA A 30 -6.62 5.53 9.76
N GLY A 31 -6.70 6.43 8.78
CA GLY A 31 -6.32 7.82 8.89
C GLY A 31 -4.81 8.04 8.74
N TRP A 32 -4.40 9.22 9.19
CA TRP A 32 -3.00 9.65 9.18
C TRP A 32 -2.23 9.08 10.36
N ILE A 33 -1.11 8.42 10.08
CA ILE A 33 -0.25 7.75 11.07
C ILE A 33 1.18 8.27 10.89
N ARG A 34 1.89 8.52 11.99
CA ARG A 34 3.33 8.85 11.89
C ARG A 34 4.11 7.61 11.46
N PRO A 35 5.13 7.73 10.60
CA PRO A 35 5.92 6.59 10.16
C PRO A 35 6.42 5.71 11.31
N ASP A 36 6.93 6.33 12.38
CA ASP A 36 7.45 5.62 13.55
C ASP A 36 6.43 4.72 14.25
N ASP A 37 5.13 5.03 14.12
CA ASP A 37 4.03 4.30 14.76
C ASP A 37 3.54 3.10 13.90
N LEU A 38 3.97 3.00 12.64
CA LEU A 38 3.49 1.96 11.70
C LEU A 38 3.88 0.54 12.09
N ALA A 39 4.98 0.36 12.81
CA ALA A 39 5.55 -0.96 13.12
C ALA A 39 4.61 -1.86 13.93
N GLY A 40 3.57 -1.30 14.58
CA GLY A 40 2.57 -2.04 15.34
C GLY A 40 1.20 -2.20 14.68
N THR A 41 0.96 -1.61 13.50
CA THR A 41 -0.41 -1.37 13.02
C THR A 41 -0.86 -2.32 11.90
N VAL A 42 0.05 -2.90 11.11
CA VAL A 42 -0.33 -3.60 9.87
C VAL A 42 0.29 -5.00 9.79
N GLU A 43 -0.51 -6.02 10.08
CA GLU A 43 -0.18 -7.40 9.72
C GLU A 43 -0.85 -7.72 8.37
N VAL A 44 -0.06 -8.05 7.34
CA VAL A 44 -0.60 -8.42 6.03
C VAL A 44 -1.21 -9.82 6.11
N LYS A 45 -2.53 -9.90 6.32
CA LYS A 45 -3.30 -11.15 6.29
C LYS A 45 -4.17 -11.19 5.04
N GLY A 46 -3.68 -11.86 4.00
CA GLY A 46 -4.52 -12.22 2.84
C GLY A 46 -5.29 -13.51 3.13
N ARG A 47 -6.63 -13.48 3.04
CA ARG A 47 -7.47 -14.70 3.03
C ARG A 47 -7.91 -15.11 1.60
N GLY A 48 -7.39 -14.41 0.58
CA GLY A 48 -7.79 -14.54 -0.82
C GLY A 48 -9.03 -13.70 -1.14
N GLY A 49 -9.07 -13.10 -2.34
CA GLY A 49 -10.21 -12.29 -2.79
C GLY A 49 -10.19 -10.82 -2.34
N THR A 50 -9.05 -10.31 -1.87
CA THR A 50 -8.89 -8.90 -1.53
C THR A 50 -9.07 -8.02 -2.78
N VAL A 51 -9.90 -6.99 -2.67
CA VAL A 51 -10.09 -5.97 -3.72
C VAL A 51 -9.44 -4.66 -3.27
N ILE A 52 -8.41 -4.22 -3.97
CA ILE A 52 -7.61 -3.03 -3.66
C ILE A 52 -8.26 -1.74 -4.18
N GLN A 53 -8.95 -1.78 -5.33
CA GLN A 53 -9.50 -0.61 -6.01
C GLN A 53 -10.32 0.32 -5.09
N PRO A 54 -11.20 -0.16 -4.19
CA PRO A 54 -11.95 0.71 -3.29
C PRO A 54 -11.06 1.56 -2.35
N ALA A 55 -9.90 1.03 -1.93
CA ALA A 55 -8.97 1.78 -1.10
C ALA A 55 -8.20 2.83 -1.90
N VAL A 56 -7.82 2.51 -3.14
CA VAL A 56 -7.21 3.47 -4.06
C VAL A 56 -8.21 4.59 -4.36
N ASP A 57 -9.45 4.25 -4.72
CA ASP A 57 -10.52 5.22 -4.96
C ASP A 57 -10.76 6.13 -3.75
N LEU A 58 -10.68 5.60 -2.52
CA LEU A 58 -10.81 6.39 -1.30
C LEU A 58 -9.70 7.45 -1.23
N LEU A 59 -8.44 7.04 -1.43
CA LEU A 59 -7.30 7.96 -1.42
C LEU A 59 -7.39 9.02 -2.52
N GLU A 60 -7.69 8.62 -3.76
CA GLU A 60 -7.70 9.51 -4.93
C GLU A 60 -8.86 10.52 -4.90
N ARG A 61 -9.96 10.20 -4.20
CA ARG A 61 -11.12 11.09 -4.05
C ARG A 61 -11.03 11.97 -2.81
N ASP A 62 -10.16 11.65 -1.86
CA ASP A 62 -10.00 12.42 -0.64
C ASP A 62 -9.30 13.76 -0.93
N LYS A 63 -9.93 14.87 -0.53
CA LYS A 63 -9.41 16.22 -0.76
C LYS A 63 -8.19 16.55 0.11
N ASP A 64 -8.04 15.84 1.22
CA ASP A 64 -6.94 16.00 2.15
C ASP A 64 -5.74 15.12 1.77
N PHE A 65 -5.90 14.17 0.84
CA PHE A 65 -4.78 13.43 0.28
C PHE A 65 -4.08 14.27 -0.81
N PRO A 66 -2.74 14.41 -0.78
CA PRO A 66 -2.02 15.20 -1.78
C PRO A 66 -2.28 14.69 -3.19
N LYS A 67 -2.59 15.59 -4.13
CA LYS A 67 -2.90 15.25 -5.54
C LYS A 67 -1.78 14.51 -6.26
N ASP A 68 -0.54 14.73 -5.83
CA ASP A 68 0.69 14.10 -6.31
C ASP A 68 1.29 13.14 -5.27
N GLY A 69 0.55 12.85 -4.20
CA GLY A 69 0.99 11.93 -3.14
C GLY A 69 1.19 10.52 -3.70
N PRO A 70 2.37 9.91 -3.55
CA PRO A 70 2.61 8.58 -4.08
C PRO A 70 1.89 7.52 -3.23
N ILE A 71 1.41 6.46 -3.89
CA ILE A 71 0.72 5.33 -3.24
C ILE A 71 1.63 4.10 -3.24
N LEU A 72 1.87 3.52 -2.06
CA LEU A 72 2.52 2.22 -1.93
C LEU A 72 1.48 1.14 -1.65
N ILE A 73 1.40 0.15 -2.54
CA ILE A 73 0.47 -0.97 -2.43
C ILE A 73 1.24 -2.19 -1.91
N ILE A 74 0.91 -2.62 -0.69
CA ILE A 74 1.51 -3.81 -0.07
C ILE A 74 0.56 -4.98 -0.25
N THR A 75 1.00 -6.04 -0.92
CA THR A 75 0.15 -7.19 -1.25
C THR A 75 0.98 -8.46 -1.36
N ASP A 76 0.35 -9.63 -1.17
CA ASP A 76 0.92 -10.92 -1.56
C ASP A 76 0.60 -11.29 -3.03
N GLY A 77 -0.05 -10.41 -3.79
CA GLY A 77 -0.41 -10.65 -5.19
C GLY A 77 -1.74 -11.39 -5.36
N MET A 78 -2.43 -11.77 -4.28
CA MET A 78 -3.77 -12.36 -4.32
C MET A 78 -4.86 -11.28 -4.39
N ILE A 79 -4.78 -10.42 -5.42
CA ILE A 79 -5.68 -9.27 -5.64
C ILE A 79 -6.41 -9.38 -6.98
N GLU A 80 -7.32 -8.45 -7.26
CA GLU A 80 -8.02 -8.35 -8.53
C GLU A 80 -7.07 -8.17 -9.74
N ARG A 81 -7.51 -8.61 -10.93
CA ARG A 81 -6.73 -8.46 -12.18
C ARG A 81 -6.75 -7.03 -12.72
N ASP A 82 -7.84 -6.33 -12.51
CA ASP A 82 -8.08 -4.99 -13.02
C ASP A 82 -7.93 -3.99 -11.88
N LEU A 83 -6.75 -3.38 -11.79
CA LEU A 83 -6.44 -2.33 -10.82
C LEU A 83 -5.99 -1.07 -11.56
N THR A 84 -6.68 0.04 -11.30
CA THR A 84 -6.38 1.36 -11.84
C THR A 84 -5.90 2.28 -10.72
N VAL A 85 -4.71 2.83 -10.90
CA VAL A 85 -4.10 3.81 -9.99
C VAL A 85 -3.60 4.96 -10.84
N HIS A 86 -4.10 6.17 -10.59
CA HIS A 86 -3.76 7.40 -11.29
C HIS A 86 -2.54 8.08 -10.67
N HIS A 87 -2.38 7.98 -9.35
CA HIS A 87 -1.20 8.49 -8.65
C HIS A 87 0.08 7.75 -9.04
N GLU A 88 1.24 8.39 -8.86
CA GLU A 88 2.51 7.66 -8.86
C GLU A 88 2.42 6.54 -7.82
N HIS A 89 2.79 5.32 -8.20
CA HIS A 89 2.64 4.19 -7.31
C HIS A 89 3.74 3.15 -7.47
N ALA A 90 3.88 2.36 -6.41
CA ALA A 90 4.71 1.18 -6.40
C ALA A 90 3.99 0.03 -5.68
N PHE A 91 4.38 -1.19 -6.03
CA PHE A 91 3.94 -2.41 -5.38
C PHE A 91 5.08 -2.98 -4.53
N MET A 92 4.72 -3.49 -3.36
CA MET A 92 5.65 -4.18 -2.47
C MET A 92 5.11 -5.57 -2.14
N LEU A 93 5.83 -6.60 -2.58
CA LEU A 93 5.43 -8.00 -2.44
C LEU A 93 6.45 -8.82 -1.65
N PRO A 94 6.05 -9.92 -1.00
CA PRO A 94 7.00 -10.91 -0.53
C PRO A 94 7.76 -11.53 -1.72
N ARG A 95 9.04 -11.86 -1.53
CA ARG A 95 9.82 -12.61 -2.53
C ARG A 95 9.12 -13.92 -2.90
N GLY A 96 9.09 -14.25 -4.20
CA GLY A 96 8.44 -15.44 -4.74
C GLY A 96 6.97 -15.25 -5.12
N TYR A 97 6.37 -14.10 -4.81
CA TYR A 97 5.02 -13.74 -5.22
C TYR A 97 5.04 -12.80 -6.43
N SER A 98 3.93 -12.77 -7.17
CA SER A 98 3.78 -11.96 -8.38
C SER A 98 2.39 -11.34 -8.45
N LEU A 99 2.28 -10.18 -9.10
CA LEU A 99 1.00 -9.56 -9.41
C LEU A 99 0.26 -10.38 -10.49
N PRO A 100 -1.10 -10.39 -10.48
CA PRO A 100 -1.89 -11.08 -11.49
C PRO A 100 -1.98 -10.31 -12.82
N PHE A 101 -1.23 -9.22 -12.93
CA PHE A 101 -1.14 -8.32 -14.09
C PHE A 101 0.28 -7.74 -14.21
N ARG A 102 0.57 -7.15 -15.37
CA ARG A 102 1.83 -6.39 -15.56
C ARG A 102 1.74 -5.05 -14.82
N ALA A 103 2.64 -4.83 -13.87
CA ALA A 103 2.69 -3.58 -13.12
C ALA A 103 2.96 -2.38 -14.04
N ARG A 104 2.22 -1.28 -13.83
CA ARG A 104 2.53 0.03 -14.40
C ARG A 104 3.55 0.80 -13.53
N GLY A 105 3.49 0.61 -12.21
CA GLY A 105 4.44 1.15 -11.24
C GLY A 105 5.66 0.26 -10.97
N LYS A 106 6.55 0.75 -10.09
CA LYS A 106 7.73 -0.01 -9.64
C LYS A 106 7.29 -1.20 -8.78
N VAL A 107 8.03 -2.31 -8.85
CA VAL A 107 7.78 -3.49 -8.02
C VAL A 107 9.00 -3.75 -7.15
N PHE A 108 8.79 -3.77 -5.84
CA PHE A 108 9.79 -4.07 -4.83
C PHE A 108 9.46 -5.37 -4.12
N TYR A 109 10.50 -6.03 -3.61
CA TYR A 109 10.35 -7.31 -2.92
C TYR A 109 10.97 -7.27 -1.54
N PHE A 110 10.30 -7.87 -0.55
CA PHE A 110 10.85 -8.09 0.79
C PHE A 110 10.91 -9.57 1.14
N SER A 111 11.89 -9.94 1.95
CA SER A 111 11.92 -11.26 2.58
C SER A 111 10.92 -11.27 3.74
N ARG A 112 10.09 -12.33 3.82
CA ARG A 112 9.41 -12.68 5.08
C ARG A 112 10.46 -13.31 5.99
N SER A 113 10.53 -12.85 7.25
CA SER A 113 11.24 -13.56 8.32
C SER A 113 10.45 -14.78 8.74
#